data_AF-A0A971URS8-F1
#
_entry.id   AF-A0A971URS8-F1
#
_cell.length_a   1.000
_cell.length_b   1.000
_cell.length_c   1.000
_cell.angle_alpha   90.00
_cell.angle_beta   90.00
_cell.angle_gamma   90.00
#
_symmetry.space_group_name_H-M   'P 1'
#
loop_
_entity.id
_entity.type
_entity.pdbx_description
1 polymer ?
#
loop_
_entity_poly.entity_id
_entity_poly.type
_entity_poly.pdbx_seq_one_letter_code
_entity_poly.pdbx_strand_id
1 'polypeptide(L)'
;MGASSDNKNESILGTIMGAAGFSLALLIITLGIMANIEELSGSLVPNLALANKVHPVLGSIFSLIVVAGIYTTAVPLLWQAVARFAEDKTPKFRILTVVLAAAGVFVGLLVPFDRLVNIIYVINGYVGILLFAFMAYKTITVRILKKAQE
;
A
#
# COMPACT_ATOMS: atom_id res chain seq x y z
N MET A 1 -9.82 9.79 9.14
CA MET A 1 -9.36 10.95 9.94
C MET A 1 -9.61 12.28 9.24
N GLY A 2 -9.36 12.46 7.93
CA GLY A 2 -9.68 13.74 7.25
C GLY A 2 -11.18 14.00 7.01
N ALA A 3 -11.99 12.97 6.72
CA ALA A 3 -13.42 13.14 6.40
C ALA A 3 -14.33 13.39 7.63
N SER A 4 -13.78 13.33 8.85
CA SER A 4 -14.53 13.40 10.12
C SER A 4 -13.99 14.48 11.06
N SER A 5 -13.21 15.44 10.55
CA SER A 5 -12.68 16.57 11.31
C SER A 5 -13.63 17.77 11.20
N ASP A 6 -14.08 18.31 12.33
CA ASP A 6 -14.99 19.46 12.37
C ASP A 6 -14.34 20.74 11.83
N ASN A 7 -13.00 20.84 11.90
CA ASN A 7 -12.26 22.00 11.42
C ASN A 7 -11.54 21.73 10.08
N LYS A 8 -11.96 22.44 9.03
CA LYS A 8 -11.38 22.33 7.68
C LYS A 8 -9.91 22.72 7.64
N ASN A 9 -9.51 23.73 8.42
CA ASN A 9 -8.13 24.22 8.44
C ASN A 9 -7.17 23.20 9.06
N GLU A 10 -7.59 22.52 10.13
CA GLU A 10 -6.81 21.44 10.75
C GLU A 10 -6.68 20.23 9.83
N SER A 11 -7.76 19.87 9.11
CA SER A 11 -7.69 18.78 8.12
C SER A 11 -6.74 19.12 6.98
N ILE A 12 -6.75 20.36 6.48
CA ILE A 12 -5.84 20.78 5.40
C ILE A 12 -4.40 20.79 5.92
N LEU A 13 -4.15 21.41 7.08
CA LEU A 13 -2.81 21.48 7.65
C LEU A 13 -2.25 20.08 7.95
N GLY A 14 -3.05 19.18 8.53
CA GLY A 14 -2.66 17.80 8.79
C GLY A 14 -2.32 17.03 7.51
N THR A 15 -3.08 17.21 6.43
CA THR A 15 -2.75 16.59 5.14
C THR A 15 -1.47 17.14 4.52
N ILE A 16 -1.26 18.46 4.57
CA ILE A 16 -0.05 19.10 4.03
C ILE A 16 1.18 18.68 4.83
N MET A 17 1.12 18.75 6.16
CA MET A 17 2.24 18.36 7.02
C MET A 17 2.55 16.87 6.89
N GLY A 18 1.53 16.01 6.84
CA GLY A 18 1.70 14.58 6.61
C GLY A 18 2.34 14.26 5.26
N ALA A 19 1.84 14.87 4.18
CA ALA A 19 2.39 14.69 2.84
C ALA A 19 3.83 15.22 2.73
N ALA A 20 4.11 16.40 3.30
CA ALA A 20 5.45 16.99 3.29
C ALA A 20 6.45 16.16 4.09
N GLY A 21 6.10 15.75 5.31
CA GLY A 21 6.95 14.90 6.15
C GLY A 21 7.23 13.55 5.52
N PHE A 22 6.20 12.92 4.94
CA PHE A 22 6.35 11.65 4.22
C PHE A 22 7.26 11.80 2.98
N SER A 23 7.05 12.84 2.18
CA SER A 23 7.87 13.10 0.99
C SER A 23 9.33 13.37 1.33
N LEU A 24 9.58 14.12 2.41
CA LEU A 24 10.93 14.41 2.89
C LEU A 24 11.62 13.13 3.40
N ALA A 25 10.92 12.26 4.12
CA ALA A 25 11.45 10.96 4.53
C ALA A 25 11.80 10.07 3.32
N LEU A 26 10.92 10.02 2.31
CA LEU A 26 11.19 9.29 1.06
C LEU A 26 12.40 9.83 0.31
N LEU A 27 12.58 11.15 0.26
CA LEU A 27 13.75 11.77 -0.35
C LEU A 27 15.04 11.33 0.33
N ILE A 28 15.08 11.35 1.67
CA ILE A 28 16.25 10.92 2.45
C ILE A 28 16.57 9.44 2.17
N ILE A 29 15.56 8.57 2.19
CA ILE A 29 15.73 7.14 1.91
C ILE A 29 16.25 6.92 0.49
N THR A 30 15.65 7.59 -0.49
CA THR A 30 16.02 7.45 -1.91
C THR A 30 17.46 7.90 -2.14
N LEU A 31 17.88 9.03 -1.56
CA LEU A 31 19.27 9.47 -1.62
C LEU A 31 20.22 8.48 -0.95
N GLY A 32 19.81 7.88 0.18
CA GLY A 32 20.58 6.84 0.86
C GLY A 32 20.77 5.58 0.02
N ILE A 33 19.74 5.15 -0.71
CA ILE A 33 19.84 4.03 -1.66
C ILE A 33 20.73 4.40 -2.84
N MET A 34 20.56 5.59 -3.42
CA MET A 34 21.37 6.05 -4.56
C MET A 34 22.86 6.14 -4.20
N ALA A 35 23.19 6.59 -2.99
CA ALA A 35 24.57 6.63 -2.51
C ALA A 35 25.21 5.25 -2.32
N ASN A 36 24.41 4.18 -2.26
CA ASN A 36 24.84 2.80 -2.04
C ASN A 36 24.31 1.86 -3.14
N ILE A 37 24.08 2.38 -4.35
CA ILE A 37 23.34 1.68 -5.41
C ILE A 37 24.03 0.40 -5.89
N GLU A 38 25.38 0.40 -5.95
CA GLU A 38 26.16 -0.76 -6.40
C GLU A 38 25.90 -1.98 -5.51
N GLU A 39 25.80 -1.77 -4.20
CA GLU A 39 25.55 -2.83 -3.22
C GLU A 39 24.05 -3.17 -3.07
N LEU A 40 23.15 -2.20 -3.30
CA LEU A 40 21.72 -2.34 -3.02
C LEU A 40 20.87 -2.73 -4.24
N SER A 41 21.39 -2.61 -5.46
CA SER A 41 20.64 -2.81 -6.71
C SER A 41 20.00 -4.21 -6.86
N GLY A 42 20.65 -5.24 -6.33
CA GLY A 42 20.14 -6.62 -6.32
C GLY A 42 19.28 -6.98 -5.11
N SER A 43 19.10 -6.05 -4.16
CA SER A 43 18.34 -6.32 -2.95
C SER A 43 16.84 -6.28 -3.23
N LEU A 44 16.14 -7.35 -2.85
CA LEU A 44 14.68 -7.42 -2.90
C LEU A 44 14.02 -6.37 -1.98
N VAL A 45 14.69 -6.00 -0.89
CA VAL A 45 14.21 -5.04 0.10
C VAL A 45 15.35 -4.05 0.42
N PRO A 46 15.61 -3.07 -0.47
CA PRO A 46 16.77 -2.19 -0.35
C PRO A 46 16.76 -1.36 0.94
N ASN A 47 15.58 -0.98 1.44
CA ASN A 47 15.45 -0.24 2.71
C ASN A 47 15.96 -1.04 3.91
N LEU A 48 15.69 -2.35 3.96
CA LEU A 48 16.16 -3.22 5.03
C LEU A 48 17.68 -3.45 4.92
N ALA A 49 18.17 -3.65 3.70
CA ALA A 49 19.61 -3.78 3.44
C ALA A 49 20.37 -2.50 3.83
N LEU A 50 19.81 -1.33 3.51
CA LEU A 50 20.34 -0.03 3.93
C LEU A 50 20.34 0.10 5.47
N ALA A 51 19.25 -0.29 6.15
CA ALA A 51 19.18 -0.26 7.61
C ALA A 51 20.25 -1.15 8.27
N ASN A 52 20.48 -2.36 7.73
CA ASN A 52 21.55 -3.25 8.17
C ASN A 52 22.95 -2.65 7.97
N LYS A 53 23.16 -1.91 6.88
CA LYS A 53 24.44 -1.23 6.60
C LYS A 53 24.74 -0.11 7.59
N VAL A 54 23.71 0.62 8.04
CA VAL A 54 23.87 1.66 9.07
C VAL A 54 24.23 1.03 10.41
N HIS A 55 23.43 0.07 10.88
CA HIS A 55 23.73 -0.68 12.10
C HIS A 55 22.92 -1.99 12.17
N PRO A 56 23.49 -3.15 12.51
CA PRO A 56 22.77 -4.44 12.56
C PRO A 56 21.53 -4.44 13.47
N VAL A 57 21.58 -3.71 14.59
CA VAL A 57 20.42 -3.55 15.49
C VAL A 57 19.28 -2.79 14.81
N LEU A 58 19.59 -1.77 14.00
CA LEU A 58 18.57 -1.03 13.25
C LEU A 58 17.91 -1.92 12.20
N GLY A 59 18.68 -2.77 11.52
CA GLY A 59 18.11 -3.75 10.60
C GLY A 59 17.20 -4.77 11.28
N SER A 60 17.55 -5.20 12.49
CA SER A 60 16.69 -6.09 13.30
C SER A 60 15.37 -5.42 13.66
N ILE A 61 15.41 -4.19 14.18
CA ILE A 61 14.21 -3.40 14.48
C ILE A 61 13.38 -3.15 13.22
N PHE A 62 14.03 -2.81 12.10
CA PHE A 62 13.37 -2.56 10.83
C PHE A 62 12.66 -3.81 10.31
N SER A 63 13.26 -4.99 10.47
CA SER A 63 12.61 -6.26 10.09
C SER A 63 11.30 -6.48 10.87
N LEU A 64 11.28 -6.19 12.17
CA LEU A 64 10.07 -6.28 13.00
C LEU A 64 9.01 -5.28 12.54
N ILE A 65 9.42 -4.05 12.22
CA ILE A 65 8.52 -3.02 11.68
C ILE A 65 7.90 -3.47 10.35
N VAL A 66 8.70 -4.04 9.45
CA VAL A 66 8.22 -4.57 8.16
C VAL A 66 7.20 -5.69 8.39
N VAL A 67 7.49 -6.65 9.27
CA VAL A 67 6.54 -7.74 9.59
C VAL A 67 5.23 -7.19 10.15
N ALA A 68 5.30 -6.24 11.09
CA ALA A 68 4.12 -5.58 11.65
C ALA A 68 3.34 -4.79 10.58
N GLY A 69 4.03 -4.10 9.68
CA GLY A 69 3.42 -3.36 8.56
C GLY A 69 2.74 -4.28 7.55
N ILE A 70 3.34 -5.42 7.23
CA ILE A 70 2.72 -6.44 6.37
C ILE A 70 1.48 -7.02 7.06
N TYR A 71 1.56 -7.34 8.35
CA TYR A 71 0.41 -7.88 9.09
C TYR A 71 -0.77 -6.91 9.13
N THR A 72 -0.52 -5.63 9.41
CA THR A 72 -1.57 -4.61 9.51
C THR A 72 -2.21 -4.24 8.16
N THR A 73 -1.60 -4.63 7.04
CA THR A 73 -2.15 -4.41 5.69
C THR A 73 -2.76 -5.68 5.10
N ALA A 74 -2.10 -6.83 5.22
CA ALA A 74 -2.55 -8.10 4.66
C ALA A 74 -3.87 -8.58 5.31
N VAL A 75 -4.00 -8.47 6.64
CA VAL A 75 -5.20 -8.96 7.33
C VAL A 75 -6.46 -8.18 6.93
N PRO A 76 -6.49 -6.84 6.96
CA PRO A 76 -7.67 -6.09 6.51
C PRO A 76 -7.97 -6.26 5.02
N LEU A 77 -6.95 -6.40 4.16
CA LEU A 77 -7.16 -6.64 2.72
C LEU A 77 -7.80 -8.01 2.46
N LEU A 78 -7.35 -9.05 3.16
CA LEU A 78 -7.95 -10.38 3.10
C LEU A 78 -9.41 -10.33 3.58
N TRP A 79 -9.69 -9.69 4.72
CA TRP A 79 -11.06 -9.55 5.20
C TRP A 79 -11.96 -8.77 4.25
N GLN A 80 -11.47 -7.69 3.65
CA GLN A 80 -12.25 -6.95 2.64
C GLN A 80 -12.57 -7.81 1.41
N ALA A 81 -11.65 -8.69 1.00
CA ALA A 81 -11.91 -9.62 -0.10
C ALA A 81 -12.96 -10.68 0.29
N VAL A 82 -12.83 -11.28 1.48
CA VAL A 82 -13.77 -12.30 2.00
C VAL A 82 -15.18 -11.70 2.19
N ALA A 83 -15.27 -10.48 2.73
CA ALA A 83 -16.52 -9.79 3.01
C ALA A 83 -17.37 -9.53 1.76
N ARG A 84 -16.80 -9.60 0.55
CA ARG A 84 -17.55 -9.51 -0.71
C ARG A 84 -18.33 -10.79 -1.04
N PHE A 85 -17.97 -11.91 -0.44
CA PHE A 85 -18.52 -13.24 -0.78
C PHE A 85 -19.23 -13.91 0.40
N ALA A 86 -18.93 -13.51 1.64
CA ALA A 86 -19.55 -14.04 2.83
C ALA A 86 -19.83 -12.92 3.84
N GLU A 87 -20.97 -13.01 4.51
CA GLU A 87 -21.34 -12.08 5.57
C GLU A 87 -20.45 -12.28 6.80
N ASP A 88 -20.09 -11.18 7.45
CA ASP A 88 -19.17 -11.18 8.57
C ASP A 88 -19.69 -12.05 9.73
N LYS A 89 -18.78 -12.67 10.47
CA LYS A 89 -19.06 -13.57 11.61
C LYS A 89 -19.81 -14.87 11.27
N THR A 90 -19.98 -15.22 9.99
CA THR A 90 -20.53 -16.52 9.58
C THR A 90 -19.46 -17.62 9.55
N PRO A 91 -19.81 -18.91 9.71
CA PRO A 91 -18.86 -20.01 9.54
C PRO A 91 -18.26 -20.06 8.12
N LYS A 92 -19.04 -19.65 7.10
CA LYS A 92 -18.57 -19.51 5.71
C LYS A 92 -17.45 -18.47 5.61
N PHE A 93 -17.58 -17.33 6.29
CA PHE A 93 -16.55 -16.29 6.31
C PHE A 93 -15.23 -16.79 6.90
N ARG A 94 -15.28 -17.52 8.04
CA ARG A 94 -14.08 -18.13 8.64
C ARG A 94 -13.40 -19.11 7.70
N ILE A 95 -14.17 -20.03 7.11
CA ILE A 95 -13.63 -21.03 6.18
C ILE A 95 -12.99 -20.36 4.97
N LEU A 96 -13.70 -19.40 4.36
CA LEU A 96 -13.19 -18.68 3.19
C LEU A 96 -11.92 -17.87 3.52
N THR A 97 -11.85 -17.25 4.71
CA THR A 97 -10.65 -16.56 5.18
C THR A 97 -9.46 -17.52 5.28
N VAL A 98 -9.64 -18.69 5.90
CA VAL A 98 -8.57 -19.69 6.05
C VAL A 98 -8.13 -20.24 4.69
N VAL A 99 -9.08 -20.54 3.80
CA VAL A 99 -8.78 -21.06 2.45
C VAL A 99 -8.01 -20.02 1.63
N LEU A 100 -8.44 -18.76 1.61
CA LEU A 100 -7.75 -17.69 0.89
C LEU A 100 -6.39 -17.37 1.51
N ALA A 101 -6.25 -17.40 2.83
CA ALA A 101 -4.96 -17.25 3.50
C ALA A 101 -4.00 -18.38 3.12
N ALA A 102 -4.46 -19.64 3.16
CA ALA A 102 -3.67 -20.79 2.76
C ALA A 102 -3.24 -20.72 1.29
N ALA A 103 -4.16 -20.31 0.40
CA ALA A 103 -3.84 -20.07 -1.00
C ALA A 103 -2.78 -18.96 -1.17
N GLY A 104 -2.90 -17.85 -0.43
CA GLY A 104 -1.92 -16.77 -0.43
C GLY A 104 -0.54 -17.22 0.04
N VAL A 105 -0.46 -18.02 1.11
CA VAL A 105 0.80 -18.62 1.59
C VAL A 105 1.38 -19.56 0.54
N PHE A 106 0.56 -20.42 -0.06
CA PHE A 106 1.00 -21.36 -1.09
C PHE A 106 1.60 -20.64 -2.30
N VAL A 107 0.92 -19.62 -2.82
CA VAL A 107 1.42 -18.79 -3.93
C VAL A 107 2.69 -18.03 -3.51
N GLY A 108 2.72 -17.47 -2.29
CA GLY A 108 3.87 -16.75 -1.76
C GLY A 108 5.12 -17.60 -1.59
N LEU A 109 4.97 -18.91 -1.32
CA LEU A 109 6.09 -19.86 -1.21
C LEU A 109 6.59 -20.36 -2.57
N LEU A 110 5.72 -20.42 -3.59
CA LEU A 110 6.07 -20.96 -4.90
C LEU A 110 6.65 -19.92 -5.86
N VAL A 111 6.24 -18.66 -5.73
CA VAL A 111 6.61 -17.60 -6.67
C VAL A 111 7.70 -16.71 -6.05
N PRO A 112 8.82 -16.47 -6.74
CA PRO A 112 9.85 -15.55 -6.28
C PRO A 112 9.29 -14.16 -5.97
N PHE A 113 9.78 -13.53 -4.89
CA PHE A 113 9.26 -12.25 -4.40
C PHE A 113 9.35 -11.13 -5.43
N ASP A 114 10.47 -11.01 -6.15
CA ASP A 114 10.67 -10.04 -7.24
C ASP A 114 9.59 -10.18 -8.32
N ARG A 115 9.31 -11.42 -8.73
CA ARG A 115 8.28 -11.71 -9.73
C ARG A 115 6.88 -11.40 -9.20
N LEU A 116 6.58 -11.78 -7.95
CA LEU A 116 5.31 -11.46 -7.30
C LEU A 116 5.06 -9.96 -7.30
N VAL A 117 6.05 -9.20 -6.83
CA VAL A 117 5.98 -7.74 -6.73
C VAL A 117 5.83 -7.09 -8.10
N ASN A 118 6.59 -7.55 -9.10
CA ASN A 118 6.48 -7.05 -10.47
C ASN A 118 5.08 -7.27 -11.06
N ILE A 119 4.53 -8.48 -10.92
CA ILE A 119 3.18 -8.80 -11.42
C ILE A 119 2.12 -7.96 -10.70
N ILE A 120 2.16 -7.91 -9.37
CA ILE A 120 1.16 -7.20 -8.56
C ILE A 120 1.18 -5.70 -8.87
N TYR A 121 2.37 -5.08 -8.95
CA TYR A 121 2.46 -3.65 -9.25
C TYR A 121 2.03 -3.30 -10.67
N VAL A 122 2.34 -4.15 -11.66
CA VAL A 122 1.88 -3.94 -13.05
C VAL A 122 0.36 -4.03 -13.14
N ILE A 123 -0.25 -5.06 -12.53
CA ILE A 123 -1.72 -5.21 -12.52
C ILE A 123 -2.38 -4.04 -11.79
N ASN A 124 -1.89 -3.66 -10.61
CA ASN A 124 -2.40 -2.52 -9.87
C ASN A 124 -2.25 -1.21 -10.65
N GLY A 125 -1.16 -1.05 -11.41
CA GLY A 125 -0.96 0.08 -12.30
C GLY A 125 -2.03 0.17 -13.37
N TYR A 126 -2.32 -0.93 -14.08
CA TYR A 126 -3.36 -0.95 -15.10
C TYR A 126 -4.76 -0.71 -14.54
N VAL A 127 -5.12 -1.38 -13.45
CA VAL A 127 -6.42 -1.19 -12.78
C VAL A 127 -6.55 0.26 -12.28
N GLY A 128 -5.48 0.81 -11.71
CA GLY A 128 -5.44 2.20 -11.24
C GLY A 128 -5.67 3.22 -12.36
N ILE A 129 -4.99 3.06 -13.50
CA ILE A 129 -5.16 3.94 -14.67
C ILE A 129 -6.60 3.85 -15.20
N LEU A 130 -7.15 2.64 -15.31
CA LEU A 130 -8.53 2.43 -15.75
C LEU A 130 -9.55 3.12 -14.82
N LEU A 131 -9.40 2.93 -13.51
CA LEU A 131 -10.26 3.57 -12.52
C LEU A 131 -10.12 5.09 -12.54
N PHE A 132 -8.89 5.61 -12.68
CA PHE A 132 -8.65 7.04 -12.80
C PHE A 132 -9.35 7.63 -14.04
N ALA A 133 -9.29 6.93 -15.19
CA ALA A 133 -9.99 7.35 -16.39
C ALA A 133 -11.52 7.42 -16.18
N PHE A 134 -12.12 6.41 -15.54
CA PHE A 134 -13.54 6.44 -15.20
C PHE A 134 -13.91 7.57 -14.22
N MET A 135 -13.07 7.80 -13.21
CA MET A 135 -13.27 8.90 -12.25
C MET A 135 -13.16 10.26 -12.91
N ALA A 136 -12.17 10.47 -13.78
CA ALA A 136 -11.98 11.70 -14.52
C ALA A 136 -13.17 11.96 -15.45
N TYR A 137 -13.57 10.95 -16.23
CA TYR A 137 -14.75 11.03 -17.12
C TYR A 137 -16.01 11.39 -16.33
N LYS A 138 -16.33 10.63 -15.27
CA LYS A 138 -17.51 10.89 -14.44
C LYS A 138 -17.47 12.29 -13.82
N THR A 139 -16.31 12.73 -13.31
CA THR A 139 -16.16 14.04 -12.68
C THR A 139 -16.38 15.17 -13.69
N ILE A 140 -15.82 15.05 -14.90
CA ILE A 140 -16.00 16.04 -15.97
C ILE A 140 -17.47 16.08 -16.41
N THR A 141 -18.08 14.93 -16.70
CA THR A 141 -19.49 14.86 -17.12
C THR A 141 -20.43 15.42 -16.05
N VAL A 142 -20.25 15.06 -14.78
CA VAL A 142 -21.08 15.59 -13.68
C VAL A 142 -20.91 17.11 -13.54
N ARG A 143 -19.67 17.63 -13.66
CA ARG A 143 -19.44 19.09 -13.62
C ARG A 143 -20.08 19.82 -14.81
N ILE A 144 -20.03 19.26 -16.01
CA ILE A 144 -20.66 19.84 -17.21
C ILE A 144 -22.18 19.86 -17.06
N LEU A 145 -22.79 18.74 -16.62
CA LEU A 145 -24.23 18.66 -16.40
C LEU A 145 -24.71 19.65 -15.33
N LYS A 146 -23.95 19.83 -14.24
CA LYS A 146 -24.29 20.78 -13.19
C LYS A 146 -24.22 22.24 -13.68
N LYS A 147 -23.24 22.56 -14.54
CA LYS A 147 -23.11 23.88 -15.20
C LYS A 147 -24.20 24.16 -16.23
N ALA A 148 -24.84 23.13 -16.79
CA ALA A 148 -25.94 23.29 -17.73
C ALA A 148 -27.31 23.47 -17.04
N GLN A 149 -27.37 23.29 -15.71
CA GLN A 149 -28.57 23.49 -14.89
C GLN A 149 -28.55 24.81 -14.08
N GLU A 150 -27.44 25.54 -14.09
CA GLU A 150 -27.31 26.93 -13.60
C GLU A 150 -27.54 27.91 -14.77
#